data_AF-A0A7G7CQS0-F1
#
_entry.id   AF-A0A7G7CQS0-F1
#
_cell.length_a   1.000
_cell.length_b   1.000
_cell.length_c   1.000
_cell.angle_alpha   90.00
_cell.angle_beta   90.00
_cell.angle_gamma   90.00
#
_symmetry.space_group_name_H-M   'P 1'
#
loop_
_entity.id
_entity.type
_entity.pdbx_description
1 polymer ?
#
loop_
_entity_poly.entity_id
_entity_poly.type
_entity_poly.pdbx_seq_one_letter_code
_entity_poly.pdbx_strand_id
1 'polypeptide(L)' 'MTSPLIEFIEPHKAEEELERLYANLDEPIEDFEFRAFTYQLSAKEAAVWERISELRWLLASE' A
#
# COMPACT_ATOMS: atom_id res chain seq x y z
N MET A 1 2.44 -24.40 -18.77
CA MET A 1 2.08 -22.99 -18.56
C MET A 1 1.76 -22.84 -17.09
N THR A 2 2.64 -22.20 -16.33
CA THR A 2 2.43 -21.99 -14.89
C THR A 2 1.41 -20.87 -14.74
N SER A 3 0.20 -21.20 -14.30
CA SER A 3 -0.83 -20.20 -14.00
C SER A 3 -0.26 -19.22 -12.96
N PRO A 4 -0.44 -17.90 -13.12
CA PRO A 4 -0.08 -16.96 -12.07
C PRO A 4 -0.95 -17.31 -10.86
N LEU A 5 -0.31 -17.69 -9.76
CA LEU A 5 -0.96 -17.78 -8.47
C LEU A 5 -1.31 -16.34 -8.08
N ILE A 6 -2.51 -15.91 -8.44
CA ILE A 6 -3.13 -14.73 -7.82
C ILE A 6 -3.34 -15.14 -6.37
N GLU A 7 -2.41 -14.77 -5.50
CA GLU A 7 -2.65 -14.88 -4.06
C GLU A 7 -3.78 -13.92 -3.74
N PHE A 8 -4.98 -14.47 -3.57
CA PHE A 8 -6.11 -13.74 -3.03
C PHE A 8 -5.75 -13.36 -1.60
N ILE A 9 -5.37 -12.11 -1.39
CA ILE A 9 -5.26 -11.54 -0.07
C ILE A 9 -6.68 -11.43 0.47
N GLU A 10 -6.93 -12.11 1.59
CA GLU A 10 -8.20 -11.97 2.30
C GLU A 10 -8.33 -10.54 2.84
N PRO A 11 -9.54 -9.99 2.92
CA PRO A 11 -9.76 -8.57 3.23
C PRO A 11 -9.17 -8.17 4.58
N HIS A 12 -9.36 -9.02 5.59
CA HIS A 12 -8.77 -8.82 6.92
C HIS A 12 -7.24 -8.76 6.88
N LYS A 13 -6.59 -9.53 5.99
CA LYS A 13 -5.12 -9.49 5.82
C LYS A 13 -4.69 -8.21 5.11
N ALA A 14 -5.49 -7.71 4.18
CA ALA A 14 -5.23 -6.44 3.52
C ALA A 14 -5.32 -5.27 4.51
N GLU A 15 -6.31 -5.28 5.40
CA GLU A 15 -6.44 -4.30 6.49
C GLU A 15 -5.23 -4.36 7.43
N GLU A 16 -4.87 -5.54 7.93
CA GLU A 16 -3.71 -5.72 8.82
C GLU A 16 -2.40 -5.26 8.16
N GLU A 17 -2.20 -5.55 6.88
CA GLU A 17 -1.01 -5.13 6.15
C GLU A 17 -0.98 -3.62 5.96
N LEU A 18 -2.12 -3.02 5.63
CA LEU A 18 -2.26 -1.57 5.46
C LEU A 18 -2.02 -0.82 6.76
N GLU A 19 -2.55 -1.32 7.89
CA GLU A 19 -2.25 -0.78 9.22
C GLU A 19 -0.76 -0.86 9.56
N ARG A 20 -0.11 -2.00 9.25
CA ARG A 20 1.34 -2.15 9.46
C ARG A 20 2.13 -1.18 8.59
N LEU A 21 1.73 -0.96 7.35
CA LEU A 21 2.43 -0.01 6.47
C LEU A 21 2.32 1.41 7.02
N TYR A 22 1.15 1.83 7.48
CA TYR A 22 0.98 3.14 8.11
C TYR A 22 1.77 3.29 9.41
N ALA A 23 1.80 2.26 10.26
CA ALA A 23 2.57 2.30 11.50
C ALA A 23 4.08 2.37 11.28
N ASN A 24 4.57 1.93 10.12
CA ASN A 24 6.00 1.98 9.76
C ASN A 24 6.38 3.26 8.99
N LEU A 25 5.45 4.18 8.73
CA LEU A 25 5.79 5.48 8.19
C LEU A 25 6.46 6.32 9.27
N ASP A 26 7.56 6.98 8.91
CA ASP A 26 8.27 7.92 9.80
C ASP A 26 7.51 9.26 9.97
N GLU A 27 6.41 9.43 9.24
CA GLU A 27 5.58 10.63 9.19
C GLU A 27 4.08 10.26 9.12
N PRO A 28 3.17 11.20 9.42
CA PRO A 28 1.74 11.00 9.21
C PRO A 28 1.41 10.64 7.76
N ILE A 29 0.36 9.83 7.56
CA ILE A 29 -0.04 9.37 6.22
C ILE A 29 -0.37 10.55 5.30
N GLU A 30 -0.92 11.65 5.82
CA GLU A 30 -1.27 12.84 5.05
C GLU A 30 -0.03 13.53 4.46
N ASP A 31 1.06 13.61 5.24
CA ASP A 31 2.33 14.19 4.79
C ASP A 31 3.01 13.28 3.76
N PHE A 32 2.97 11.97 4.01
CA PHE A 32 3.47 10.96 3.07
C PHE A 32 2.71 10.99 1.73
N GLU A 33 1.38 11.10 1.77
CA GLU A 33 0.52 11.23 0.59
C GLU A 33 0.84 12.51 -0.18
N PHE A 34 1.00 13.64 0.51
CA PHE A 34 1.38 14.89 -0.14
C PHE A 34 2.72 14.75 -0.87
N ARG A 35 3.71 14.08 -0.26
CA ARG A 35 5.00 13.77 -0.90
C ARG A 35 4.83 12.82 -2.09
N ALA A 36 3.94 11.83 -2.00
CA ALA A 36 3.59 10.95 -3.11
C ALA A 36 3.04 11.74 -4.31
N PHE A 37 2.07 12.63 -4.08
CA PHE A 37 1.49 13.46 -5.12
C PHE A 37 2.46 14.47 -5.73
N THR A 38 3.46 14.91 -4.97
CA THR A 38 4.50 15.84 -5.43
C THR A 38 5.75 15.15 -5.97
N TYR A 39 5.73 13.83 -6.13
CA TYR A 39 6.85 13.00 -6.62
C TYR A 39 8.14 13.15 -5.78
N GLN A 40 7.99 13.37 -4.47
CA GLN A 40 9.08 13.55 -3.51
C GLN A 40 9.41 12.27 -2.71
N LEU A 41 8.93 11.11 -3.16
CA LEU A 41 9.25 9.83 -2.57
C LEU A 41 10.55 9.27 -3.16
N SER A 42 11.38 8.70 -2.29
CA SER A 42 12.48 7.82 -2.71
C SER A 42 11.93 6.55 -3.37
N ALA A 43 12.78 5.80 -4.09
CA ALA A 43 12.36 4.55 -4.74
C ALA A 43 11.77 3.52 -3.75
N LYS A 44 12.25 3.51 -2.50
CA LYS A 44 11.72 2.63 -1.45
C LYS A 44 10.33 3.09 -0.98
N GLU A 45 10.17 4.38 -0.75
CA GLU A 45 8.88 4.97 -0.35
C GLU A 45 7.85 4.85 -1.46
N ALA A 46 8.26 4.99 -2.73
CA ALA A 46 7.38 4.78 -3.87
C ALA A 46 6.82 3.35 -3.92
N ALA A 47 7.65 2.34 -3.65
CA ALA A 47 7.19 0.94 -3.54
C ALA A 47 6.20 0.75 -2.38
N VAL A 48 6.42 1.41 -1.25
CA VAL A 48 5.47 1.41 -0.12
C VAL A 48 4.16 2.08 -0.53
N TRP A 49 4.22 3.20 -1.24
CA TRP A 49 3.04 3.92 -1.72
C TRP A 49 2.23 3.12 -2.74
N GLU A 50 2.90 2.45 -3.68
CA GLU A 50 2.26 1.51 -4.62
C GLU A 50 1.53 0.42 -3.85
N ARG A 51 2.19 -0.18 -2.85
CA ARG A 51 1.58 -1.24 -2.04
C ARG A 51 0.37 -0.76 -1.24
N ILE A 52 0.46 0.41 -0.61
CA ILE A 52 -0.68 1.04 0.09
C ILE A 52 -1.83 1.26 -0.88
N SER A 53 -1.54 1.75 -2.08
CA SER A 53 -2.55 2.04 -3.11
C SER A 53 -3.26 0.76 -3.58
N GLU A 54 -2.51 -0.33 -3.79
CA GLU A 54 -3.06 -1.65 -4.13
C GLU A 54 -4.00 -2.18 -3.05
N LEU A 55 -3.57 -2.14 -1.77
CA LEU A 55 -4.36 -2.62 -0.64
C LEU A 55 -5.64 -1.79 -0.45
N ARG A 56 -5.56 -0.46 -0.61
CA ARG A 56 -6.74 0.41 -0.60
C ARG A 56 -7.71 0.09 -1.72
N TRP A 57 -7.19 -0.13 -2.93
CA TRP A 57 -8.03 -0.49 -4.07
C TRP A 57 -8.72 -1.84 -3.86
N LEU A 58 -8.00 -2.84 -3.35
CA LEU A 58 -8.54 -4.16 -3.01
C LEU A 58 -9.70 -4.03 -2.01
N LEU A 59 -9.50 -3.31 -0.91
CA LEU A 59 -10.52 -3.09 0.12
C LEU A 59 -11.71 -2.26 -0.34
N ALA A 60 -11.52 -1.35 -1.30
CA ALA A 60 -12.60 -0.56 -1.88
C ALA A 60 -13.38 -1.31 -2.98
N SER A 61 -12.87 -2.46 -3.44
CA SER A 61 -13.46 -3.26 -4.51
C SER A 61 -14.37 -4.41 -4.05
N GLU A 62 -14.46 -4.63 -2.73
CA GLU A 62 -15.42 -5.54 -2.08
C GLU A 62 -16.71 -4.84 -1.64
#